data_AF-A0A1I7HRU3-F1
#
_entry.id   AF-A0A1I7HRU3-F1
#
_cell.length_a   1.000
_cell.length_b   1.000
_cell.length_c   1.000
_cell.angle_alpha   90.00
_cell.angle_beta   90.00
_cell.angle_gamma   90.00
#
_symmetry.space_group_name_H-M   'P 1'
#
loop_
_entity.id
_entity.type
_entity.pdbx_description
1 polymer ?
#
loop_
_entity_poly.entity_id
_entity_poly.type
_entity_poly.pdbx_seq_one_letter_code
_entity_poly.pdbx_strand_id
1 'polypeptide(L)'
;MTGMAWGHATTERTMMKRIQHGFSMVEIMIVVAIVGILSAVALPAYTDYLTRGRLSEAFSSLGGAQPAAEQFWANNRTYVGFDAASTFPANTSNFTYALSGATTSAYVITATGIGKTDGFVYTVNQNGSQATTGSPSGWGTSATCWVDRKGGVCSH
;
A
#
# COMPACT_ATOMS: atom_id res chain seq x y z
N MET A 1 -20.20 56.73 76.38
CA MET A 1 -19.88 56.85 74.94
C MET A 1 -18.87 55.76 74.60
N THR A 2 -19.37 54.67 74.00
CA THR A 2 -19.00 54.20 72.64
C THR A 2 -17.73 53.33 72.66
N GLY A 3 -17.73 52.09 72.18
CA GLY A 3 -18.68 51.47 71.28
C GLY A 3 -18.47 49.96 71.17
N MET A 4 -19.53 49.33 70.67
CA MET A 4 -19.60 47.95 70.22
C MET A 4 -18.68 47.75 69.00
N ALA A 5 -17.86 46.71 69.01
CA ALA A 5 -17.16 46.23 67.82
C ALA A 5 -17.67 44.82 67.48
N TRP A 6 -18.34 44.71 66.34
CA TRP A 6 -18.91 43.49 65.78
C TRP A 6 -17.82 42.69 65.06
N GLY A 7 -17.61 41.43 65.44
CA GLY A 7 -16.72 40.50 64.74
C GLY A 7 -17.40 39.93 63.49
N HIS A 8 -16.85 40.21 62.31
CA HIS A 8 -17.27 39.62 61.04
C HIS A 8 -16.72 38.19 60.92
N ALA A 9 -17.61 37.20 60.86
CA ALA A 9 -17.24 35.82 60.55
C ALA A 9 -16.96 35.69 59.05
N THR A 10 -15.70 35.44 58.70
CA THR A 10 -15.27 35.10 57.33
C THR A 10 -15.50 33.61 57.07
N THR A 11 -16.47 33.28 56.21
CA THR A 11 -16.68 31.91 55.72
C THR A 11 -15.52 31.50 54.81
N GLU A 12 -14.62 30.65 55.31
CA GLU A 12 -13.57 30.02 54.51
C GLU A 12 -14.20 29.09 53.46
N ARG A 13 -14.04 29.43 52.18
CA ARG A 13 -14.32 28.50 51.08
C ARG A 13 -13.19 27.48 51.00
N THR A 14 -13.45 26.26 51.46
CA THR A 14 -12.51 25.13 51.32
C THR A 14 -12.39 24.75 49.85
N MET A 15 -11.30 25.14 49.19
CA MET A 15 -10.97 24.65 47.84
C MET A 15 -10.62 23.16 47.93
N MET A 16 -11.46 22.30 47.32
CA MET A 16 -11.13 20.88 47.16
C MET A 16 -9.93 20.74 46.22
N LYS A 17 -8.78 20.38 46.78
CA LYS A 17 -7.56 20.07 46.04
C LYS A 17 -7.79 18.78 45.25
N ARG A 18 -8.02 18.87 43.94
CA ARG A 18 -8.04 17.69 43.06
C ARG A 18 -6.67 17.01 43.12
N ILE A 19 -6.65 15.75 43.58
CA ILE A 19 -5.46 14.91 43.54
C ILE A 19 -5.22 14.55 42.07
N GLN A 20 -4.11 15.02 41.52
CA GLN A 20 -3.66 14.63 40.18
C GLN A 20 -2.98 13.27 40.30
N HIS A 21 -3.65 12.21 39.81
CA HIS A 21 -3.03 10.90 39.64
C HIS A 21 -2.21 10.94 38.33
N GLY A 22 -0.89 11.02 38.46
CA GLY A 22 0.04 10.89 37.34
C GLY A 22 0.41 9.42 37.11
N PHE A 23 0.68 9.07 35.86
CA PHE A 23 1.25 7.77 35.47
C PHE A 23 2.67 7.65 36.02
N SER A 24 3.07 6.48 36.53
CA SER A 24 4.45 6.28 36.99
C SER A 24 5.42 6.21 35.80
N MET A 25 6.63 6.72 35.96
CA MET A 25 7.68 6.55 34.94
C MET A 25 7.95 5.08 34.63
N VAL A 26 7.90 4.22 35.64
CA VAL A 26 8.08 2.77 35.48
C VAL A 26 6.96 2.17 34.63
N GLU A 27 5.74 2.70 34.79
CA GLU A 27 4.56 2.22 34.07
C GLU A 27 4.65 2.60 32.59
N ILE A 28 5.13 3.80 32.27
CA ILE A 28 5.43 4.18 30.89
C ILE A 28 6.56 3.33 30.30
N MET A 29 7.61 3.00 31.05
CA MET A 29 8.71 2.17 30.56
C MET A 29 8.25 0.77 30.16
N ILE A 30 7.39 0.13 30.96
CA ILE A 30 6.86 -1.21 30.65
C ILE A 30 5.96 -1.15 29.42
N VAL A 31 5.09 -0.14 29.32
CA VAL A 31 4.20 0.02 28.16
C VAL A 31 5.01 0.20 26.88
N VAL A 32 6.05 1.04 26.91
CA VAL A 32 6.94 1.26 25.75
C VAL A 32 7.68 -0.03 25.37
N ALA A 33 8.13 -0.81 26.36
CA ALA A 33 8.78 -2.10 26.09
C ALA A 33 7.84 -3.08 25.38
N ILE A 34 6.60 -3.20 25.82
CA ILE A 34 5.60 -4.08 25.21
C ILE A 34 5.25 -3.60 23.79
N VAL A 35 4.96 -2.30 23.62
CA VAL A 35 4.67 -1.72 22.30
C VAL A 35 5.85 -1.89 21.35
N GLY A 36 7.08 -1.76 21.85
CA GLY A 36 8.31 -2.00 21.08
C GLY A 36 8.34 -3.42 20.50
N ILE A 37 8.13 -4.44 21.34
CA ILE A 37 8.12 -5.85 20.92
C ILE A 37 7.01 -6.11 19.89
N LEU A 38 5.80 -5.62 20.13
CA LEU A 38 4.68 -5.82 19.21
C LEU A 38 4.91 -5.11 17.86
N SER A 39 5.46 -3.89 17.89
CA SER A 39 5.71 -3.10 16.68
C SER A 39 6.73 -3.74 15.74
N ALA A 40 7.71 -4.47 16.28
CA ALA A 40 8.74 -5.17 15.50
C ALA A 40 8.16 -6.22 14.55
N VAL A 41 7.03 -6.85 14.91
CA VAL A 41 6.35 -7.85 14.06
C VAL A 41 5.20 -7.19 13.27
N ALA A 42 4.44 -6.31 13.93
CA ALA A 42 3.24 -5.72 13.35
C ALA A 42 3.55 -4.76 12.18
N LEU A 43 4.60 -3.94 12.29
CA LEU A 43 4.91 -2.93 11.28
C LEU A 43 5.33 -3.56 9.94
N PRO A 44 6.29 -4.51 9.88
CA PRO A 44 6.63 -5.18 8.61
C PRO A 44 5.42 -5.88 7.98
N ALA A 45 4.61 -6.58 8.78
CA ALA A 45 3.41 -7.26 8.28
C ALA A 45 2.38 -6.28 7.70
N TYR A 46 2.19 -5.13 8.35
CA TYR A 46 1.28 -4.08 7.86
C TYR A 46 1.79 -3.43 6.58
N THR A 47 3.10 -3.16 6.47
CA THR A 47 3.68 -2.62 5.22
C THR A 47 3.56 -3.61 4.06
N ASP A 48 3.71 -4.91 4.34
CA ASP A 48 3.49 -5.95 3.33
C ASP A 48 2.04 -5.94 2.88
N TYR A 49 1.07 -5.90 3.81
CA TYR A 49 -0.36 -5.81 3.48
C TYR A 49 -0.69 -4.61 2.58
N LEU A 50 -0.19 -3.41 2.93
CA LEU A 50 -0.38 -2.21 2.11
C LEU A 50 0.25 -2.35 0.72
N THR A 51 1.42 -2.98 0.64
CA THR A 51 2.08 -3.25 -0.65
C THR A 51 1.21 -4.15 -1.50
N ARG A 52 0.73 -5.28 -0.96
CA ARG A 52 -0.17 -6.21 -1.67
C ARG A 52 -1.43 -5.53 -2.17
N GLY A 53 -2.01 -4.63 -1.37
CA GLY A 53 -3.16 -3.83 -1.77
C GLY A 53 -2.88 -2.85 -2.91
N ARG A 54 -1.63 -2.44 -3.13
CA ARG A 54 -1.22 -1.65 -4.31
C ARG A 54 -0.93 -2.54 -5.52
N LEU A 55 -0.35 -3.73 -5.31
CA LEU A 55 -0.04 -4.67 -6.41
C LEU A 55 -1.30 -5.12 -7.16
N SER A 56 -2.45 -5.23 -6.47
CA SER A 56 -3.73 -5.58 -7.10
C SER A 56 -4.14 -4.62 -8.23
N GLU A 57 -3.72 -3.36 -8.16
CA GLU A 57 -3.95 -2.36 -9.19
C GLU A 57 -3.30 -2.75 -10.53
N ALA A 58 -2.06 -3.22 -10.48
CA ALA A 58 -1.36 -3.73 -11.66
C ALA A 58 -2.05 -4.98 -12.21
N PHE A 59 -2.53 -5.86 -11.34
CA PHE A 59 -3.20 -7.10 -11.76
C PHE A 59 -4.53 -6.82 -12.46
N SER A 60 -5.32 -5.90 -11.91
CA SER A 60 -6.56 -5.46 -12.57
C SER A 60 -6.27 -4.77 -13.90
N SER A 61 -5.25 -3.91 -13.96
CA SER A 61 -4.89 -3.18 -15.17
C SER A 61 -4.37 -4.11 -16.27
N LEU A 62 -3.43 -5.01 -15.96
CA LEU A 62 -2.91 -6.00 -16.90
C LEU A 62 -3.98 -7.03 -17.30
N GLY A 63 -4.83 -7.44 -16.36
CA GLY A 63 -5.94 -8.36 -16.62
C GLY A 63 -6.98 -7.77 -17.57
N GLY A 64 -7.23 -6.45 -17.50
CA GLY A 64 -8.04 -5.73 -18.48
C GLY A 64 -7.31 -5.43 -19.80
N ALA A 65 -5.99 -5.26 -19.76
CA ALA A 65 -5.19 -4.93 -20.94
C ALA A 65 -5.17 -6.05 -21.98
N GLN A 66 -5.14 -7.32 -21.55
CA GLN A 66 -5.12 -8.47 -22.46
C GLN A 66 -6.37 -8.51 -23.37
N PRO A 67 -7.62 -8.55 -22.88
CA PRO A 67 -8.79 -8.53 -23.74
C PRO A 67 -8.90 -7.23 -24.54
N ALA A 68 -8.44 -6.10 -24.01
CA ALA A 68 -8.37 -4.84 -24.77
C ALA A 68 -7.40 -4.92 -25.96
N ALA A 69 -6.26 -5.58 -25.79
CA ALA A 69 -5.30 -5.84 -26.86
C ALA A 69 -5.91 -6.75 -27.93
N GLU A 70 -6.64 -7.80 -27.55
CA GLU A 70 -7.34 -8.67 -28.50
C GLU A 70 -8.42 -7.93 -29.30
N GLN A 71 -9.17 -7.06 -28.63
CA GLN A 71 -10.15 -6.20 -29.31
C GLN A 71 -9.48 -5.20 -30.26
N PHE A 72 -8.33 -4.64 -29.88
CA PHE A 72 -7.54 -3.78 -30.75
C PHE A 72 -7.05 -4.54 -31.99
N TRP A 73 -6.56 -5.76 -31.81
CA TRP A 73 -6.14 -6.62 -32.91
C TRP A 73 -7.29 -6.98 -33.85
N ALA A 74 -8.48 -7.27 -33.32
CA ALA A 74 -9.66 -7.55 -34.13
C ALA A 74 -9.99 -6.40 -35.10
N ASN A 75 -9.77 -5.16 -34.67
CA ASN A 75 -10.04 -3.95 -35.46
C ASN A 75 -8.89 -3.56 -36.40
N ASN A 76 -7.63 -3.77 -35.98
CA ASN A 76 -6.46 -3.23 -36.68
C ASN A 76 -5.59 -4.29 -37.36
N ARG A 77 -5.80 -5.58 -37.06
CA ARG A 77 -4.98 -6.73 -37.50
C ARG A 77 -3.51 -6.64 -37.11
N THR A 78 -3.21 -5.86 -36.07
CA THR A 78 -1.87 -5.71 -35.49
C THR A 78 -2.01 -5.26 -34.03
N TYR A 79 -0.99 -5.53 -33.22
CA TYR A 79 -0.85 -4.94 -31.88
C TYR A 79 0.02 -3.68 -31.87
N VAL A 80 0.68 -3.36 -33.00
CA VAL A 80 1.48 -2.13 -33.13
C VAL A 80 0.60 -0.91 -32.92
N GLY A 81 1.01 -0.01 -32.02
CA GLY A 81 0.27 1.21 -31.67
C GLY A 81 -0.85 1.00 -30.64
N PHE A 82 -0.97 -0.19 -30.05
CA PHE A 82 -1.96 -0.42 -28.99
C PHE A 82 -1.73 0.48 -27.76
N ASP A 83 -0.49 0.87 -27.49
CA ASP A 83 -0.10 1.83 -26.44
C ASP A 83 -0.67 3.25 -26.63
N ALA A 84 -1.08 3.60 -27.85
CA ALA A 84 -1.77 4.86 -28.13
C ALA A 84 -3.31 4.74 -28.03
N ALA A 85 -3.86 3.54 -27.83
CA ALA A 85 -5.29 3.33 -27.70
C ALA A 85 -5.79 3.81 -26.32
N SER A 86 -7.01 4.36 -26.27
CA SER A 86 -7.64 4.78 -25.01
C SER A 86 -7.93 3.62 -24.04
N THR A 87 -7.89 2.39 -24.55
CA THR A 87 -8.05 1.15 -23.77
C THR A 87 -6.73 0.61 -23.23
N PHE A 88 -5.59 1.22 -23.58
CA PHE A 88 -4.32 0.89 -22.95
C PHE A 88 -4.30 1.35 -21.49
N PRO A 89 -3.72 0.57 -20.56
CA PRO A 89 -3.65 0.95 -19.16
C PRO A 89 -3.00 2.32 -18.94
N ALA A 90 -3.69 3.19 -18.21
CA ALA A 90 -3.16 4.49 -17.83
C ALA A 90 -2.19 4.36 -16.66
N ASN A 91 -1.13 5.17 -16.66
CA ASN A 91 -0.19 5.24 -15.55
C ASN A 91 -0.86 5.79 -14.29
N THR A 92 -0.38 5.33 -13.14
CA THR A 92 -0.86 5.74 -11.81
C THR A 92 0.31 6.19 -10.94
N SER A 93 0.06 6.46 -9.66
CA SER A 93 1.12 6.73 -8.69
C SER A 93 1.90 5.49 -8.25
N ASN A 94 1.41 4.29 -8.57
CA ASN A 94 2.03 3.01 -8.20
C ASN A 94 2.64 2.29 -9.40
N PHE A 95 2.10 2.46 -10.61
CA PHE A 95 2.58 1.74 -11.79
C PHE A 95 2.61 2.60 -13.04
N THR A 96 3.62 2.32 -13.86
CA THR A 96 3.68 2.76 -15.26
C THR A 96 3.56 1.57 -16.19
N TYR A 97 2.93 1.76 -17.33
CA TYR A 97 2.65 0.70 -18.29
C TYR A 97 3.36 0.97 -19.61
N ALA A 98 3.95 -0.07 -20.18
CA ALA A 98 4.65 0.00 -21.45
C ALA A 98 4.30 -1.20 -22.32
N LEU A 99 4.16 -0.94 -23.62
CA LEU A 99 4.05 -1.97 -24.65
C LEU A 99 5.43 -2.21 -25.26
N SER A 100 5.77 -3.48 -25.46
CA SER A 100 7.02 -3.88 -26.10
C SER A 100 6.79 -5.11 -26.98
N GLY A 101 7.69 -5.33 -27.94
CA GLY A 101 7.61 -6.50 -28.84
C GLY A 101 6.32 -6.56 -29.67
N ALA A 102 5.62 -5.44 -29.84
CA ALA A 102 4.36 -5.38 -30.57
C ALA A 102 4.58 -5.68 -32.05
N THR A 103 3.88 -6.68 -32.55
CA THR A 103 3.88 -7.10 -33.96
C THR A 103 2.45 -7.41 -34.39
N THR A 104 2.29 -8.07 -35.54
CA THR A 104 0.99 -8.56 -35.99
C THR A 104 0.46 -9.71 -35.13
N SER A 105 1.28 -10.38 -34.31
CA SER A 105 0.85 -11.58 -33.58
C SER A 105 1.45 -11.74 -32.19
N ALA A 106 2.21 -10.76 -31.70
CA ALA A 106 2.84 -10.83 -30.39
C ALA A 106 2.92 -9.45 -29.76
N TYR A 107 2.93 -9.44 -28.43
CA TYR A 107 3.21 -8.26 -27.61
C TYR A 107 3.64 -8.69 -26.20
N VAL A 108 4.25 -7.77 -25.47
CA VAL A 108 4.39 -7.86 -24.01
C VAL A 108 4.00 -6.51 -23.42
N ILE A 109 3.00 -6.53 -22.54
CA ILE A 109 2.62 -5.38 -21.72
C ILE A 109 3.31 -5.55 -20.38
N THR A 110 4.02 -4.51 -19.96
CA THR A 110 4.79 -4.48 -18.72
C THR A 110 4.23 -3.42 -17.78
N ALA A 111 3.87 -3.81 -16.56
CA ALA A 111 3.62 -2.90 -15.45
C ALA A 111 4.91 -2.77 -14.62
N THR A 112 5.48 -1.57 -14.58
CA THR A 112 6.67 -1.25 -13.79
C THR A 112 6.25 -0.43 -12.59
N GLY A 113 6.49 -0.97 -11.40
CA GLY A 113 6.16 -0.33 -10.15
C GLY A 113 7.03 0.89 -9.87
N ILE A 114 6.43 1.92 -9.30
CA ILE A 114 7.07 3.18 -8.92
C ILE A 114 6.68 3.57 -7.50
N GLY A 115 7.44 4.46 -6.87
CA GLY A 115 7.10 4.98 -5.54
C GLY A 115 7.11 3.88 -4.47
N LYS A 116 5.93 3.49 -3.97
CA LYS A 116 5.81 2.48 -2.90
C LYS A 116 5.76 1.04 -3.40
N THR A 117 5.68 0.85 -4.71
CA THR A 117 5.76 -0.44 -5.41
C THR A 117 7.01 -0.50 -6.29
N ASP A 118 7.99 0.36 -6.02
CA ASP A 118 9.26 0.35 -6.75
C ASP A 118 9.94 -1.04 -6.70
N GLY A 119 10.55 -1.42 -7.81
CA GLY A 119 11.21 -2.71 -8.00
C GLY A 119 10.28 -3.88 -8.39
N PHE A 120 8.96 -3.72 -8.35
CA PHE A 120 8.04 -4.72 -8.92
C PHE A 120 7.90 -4.56 -10.43
N VAL A 121 8.00 -5.66 -11.16
CA VAL A 121 7.78 -5.69 -12.61
C VAL A 121 6.92 -6.90 -12.97
N TYR A 122 5.76 -6.63 -13.55
CA TYR A 122 4.80 -7.65 -13.98
C TYR A 122 4.56 -7.57 -15.48
N THR A 123 4.37 -8.72 -16.11
CA THR A 123 4.13 -8.78 -17.56
C THR A 123 2.95 -9.67 -17.89
N VAL A 124 2.30 -9.36 -19.01
CA VAL A 124 1.40 -10.28 -19.74
C VAL A 124 1.69 -10.19 -21.23
N ASN A 125 1.57 -11.32 -21.92
CA ASN A 125 1.71 -11.40 -23.38
C ASN A 125 0.42 -11.86 -24.05
N GLN A 126 0.44 -11.96 -25.37
CA GLN A 126 -0.72 -12.37 -26.19
C GLN A 126 -1.29 -13.75 -25.84
N ASN A 127 -0.47 -14.63 -25.26
CA ASN A 127 -0.91 -15.97 -24.86
C ASN A 127 -1.53 -15.97 -23.44
N GLY A 128 -1.66 -14.81 -22.79
CA GLY A 128 -2.05 -14.71 -21.38
C GLY A 128 -0.97 -15.21 -20.42
N SER A 129 0.28 -15.37 -20.88
CA SER A 129 1.38 -15.78 -20.01
C SER A 129 1.72 -14.63 -19.08
N GLN A 130 1.46 -14.84 -17.80
CA GLN A 130 1.77 -13.90 -16.74
C GLN A 130 3.16 -14.18 -16.19
N ALA A 131 3.90 -13.14 -15.84
CA ALA A 131 5.16 -13.29 -15.14
C ALA A 131 5.44 -12.10 -14.22
N THR A 132 6.22 -12.35 -13.18
CA THR A 132 6.87 -11.36 -12.34
C THR A 132 8.35 -11.40 -12.66
N THR A 133 8.82 -10.42 -13.42
CA THR A 133 10.20 -10.37 -13.93
C THR A 133 11.13 -9.56 -13.02
N GLY A 134 10.56 -8.80 -12.08
CA GLY A 134 11.30 -8.04 -11.07
C GLY A 134 10.49 -7.92 -9.78
N SER A 135 11.18 -7.98 -8.64
CA SER A 135 10.57 -7.77 -7.33
C SER A 135 11.63 -7.34 -6.31
N PRO A 136 11.27 -6.59 -5.26
CA PRO A 136 12.16 -6.34 -4.13
C PRO A 136 12.60 -7.63 -3.41
N SER A 137 13.68 -7.55 -2.64
CA SER A 137 14.21 -8.70 -1.88
C SER A 137 13.14 -9.34 -0.99
N GLY A 138 13.07 -10.67 -1.00
CA GLY A 138 12.10 -11.46 -0.24
C GLY A 138 10.74 -11.64 -0.93
N TRP A 139 10.45 -10.88 -1.98
CA TRP A 139 9.22 -11.08 -2.77
C TRP A 139 9.37 -12.21 -3.79
N GLY A 140 10.48 -12.26 -4.50
CA GLY A 140 10.75 -13.30 -5.49
C GLY A 140 10.05 -13.05 -6.83
N THR A 141 10.55 -13.72 -7.85
CA THR A 141 10.05 -13.65 -9.24
C THR A 141 9.36 -14.95 -9.62
N SER A 142 8.52 -14.89 -10.65
CA SER A 142 7.84 -16.08 -11.19
C SER A 142 7.69 -15.94 -12.70
N ALA A 143 7.90 -17.03 -13.43
CA ALA A 143 7.72 -17.06 -14.88
C ALA A 143 6.28 -17.33 -15.33
N THR A 144 5.39 -17.67 -14.38
CA THR A 144 4.04 -18.19 -14.71
C THR A 144 2.91 -17.45 -14.00
N CYS A 145 3.21 -16.53 -13.09
CA CYS A 145 2.20 -15.78 -12.37
C CYS A 145 2.70 -14.42 -11.88
N TRP A 146 1.74 -13.56 -11.52
CA TRP A 146 2.01 -12.35 -10.79
C TRP A 146 2.10 -12.62 -9.29
N VAL A 147 3.29 -12.45 -8.73
CA VAL A 147 3.60 -12.66 -7.31
C VAL A 147 2.87 -11.60 -6.49
N ASP A 148 1.98 -12.06 -5.61
CA ASP A 148 1.20 -11.22 -4.70
C ASP A 148 1.72 -11.27 -3.26
N ARG A 149 2.68 -12.16 -2.97
CA ARG A 149 3.20 -12.41 -1.62
C ARG A 149 4.70 -12.73 -1.62
N LYS A 150 5.33 -12.48 -0.47
CA LYS A 150 6.71 -12.88 -0.22
C LYS A 150 6.93 -14.38 -0.41
N GLY A 151 8.13 -14.73 -0.87
CA GLY A 151 8.52 -16.10 -1.19
C GLY A 151 8.11 -16.58 -2.58
N GLY A 152 7.75 -15.68 -3.50
CA GLY A 152 7.40 -15.99 -4.89
C GLY A 152 6.00 -16.59 -5.03
N VAL A 153 5.14 -16.37 -4.04
CA VAL A 153 3.80 -16.97 -4.00
C VAL A 153 2.81 -16.10 -4.76
N CYS A 154 1.95 -16.77 -5.53
CA CYS A 154 0.84 -16.17 -6.26
C CYS A 154 -0.47 -16.80 -5.76
N SER A 155 -1.49 -15.99 -5.48
CA SER A 155 -2.88 -16.47 -5.43
C SER A 155 -3.37 -16.72 -6.86
N HIS A 156 -3.57 -17.99 -7.19
CA HIS A 156 -4.32 -18.41 -8.37
C HIS A 156 -5.76 -17.88 -8.37
#